data_AF-A0A251IWA0-F1
#
_entry.id   AF-A0A251IWA0-F1
#
_cell.length_a   1.000
_cell.length_b   1.000
_cell.length_c   1.000
_cell.angle_alpha   90.00
_cell.angle_beta   90.00
_cell.angle_gamma   90.00
#
_symmetry.space_group_name_H-M   'P 1'
#
loop_
_entity.id
_entity.type
_entity.pdbx_description
1 polymer ?
#
loop_
_entity_poly.entity_id
_entity_poly.type
_entity_poly.pdbx_seq_one_letter_code
_entity_poly.pdbx_strand_id
1 'polypeptide(L)'
;MAGRPGKKGTCDLCSKGNRFTEKEICIVCSAKYCCHCVLRAMGSMPQGRKCVSCIGQRIDEAKRKDLGKCSRMLKRLLCEIEVKQIMKSERLCQANQLNPELVYVNCQALSQQELFLLQTCPNPPRELTHGRYWYDKFSGFWGKEGKKPCQIISPSLAVGGHLQTNASNGNTNVLVNNREITKVELLMLLLAGVKCEGETHLWVNADGSYQEEGSSAIKENIWIKTRVGKLVRAILSLPSAPLERVTGKNVGMELEHGLYSPLLVGSGFSGTEPDQPA
;
A
#
# COMPACT_ATOMS: atom_id res chain seq x y z
N MET A 1 28.66 6.77 3.59
CA MET A 1 29.41 7.85 4.28
C MET A 1 29.73 7.41 5.70
N ALA A 2 31.00 7.55 6.08
CA ALA A 2 31.62 6.95 7.26
C ALA A 2 31.00 7.41 8.59
N GLY A 3 30.69 6.45 9.46
CA GLY A 3 30.21 6.70 10.82
C GLY A 3 31.34 7.26 11.69
N ARG A 4 31.11 8.41 12.33
CA ARG A 4 32.03 8.97 13.32
C ARG A 4 32.11 8.01 14.53
N PRO A 5 33.30 7.77 15.12
CA PRO A 5 33.46 6.91 16.29
C PRO A 5 32.98 7.65 17.55
N GLY A 6 31.66 7.79 17.70
CA GLY A 6 31.04 8.29 18.93
C GLY A 6 30.94 7.19 19.99
N LYS A 7 30.97 7.58 21.28
CA LYS A 7 30.66 6.67 22.39
C LYS A 7 29.28 6.05 22.15
N LYS A 8 29.19 4.73 22.08
CA LYS A 8 27.92 4.03 21.75
C LYS A 8 26.80 4.48 22.68
N GLY A 9 25.71 4.97 22.09
CA GLY A 9 24.50 5.36 22.83
C GLY A 9 24.48 6.78 23.36
N THR A 10 25.44 7.66 23.03
CA THR A 10 25.33 9.11 23.32
C THR A 10 24.46 9.84 22.29
N CYS A 11 24.12 11.10 22.57
CA CYS A 11 23.52 12.00 21.57
C CYS A 11 24.56 12.36 20.49
N ASP A 12 24.22 12.25 19.21
CA ASP A 12 25.13 12.53 18.10
C ASP A 12 25.48 14.01 17.94
N LEU A 13 24.76 14.92 18.61
CA LEU A 13 25.00 16.35 18.52
C LEU A 13 25.77 16.93 19.71
N CYS A 14 25.44 16.54 20.96
CA CYS A 14 26.10 17.07 22.15
C CYS A 14 27.04 16.06 22.84
N SER A 15 27.10 14.82 22.35
CA SER A 15 27.88 13.72 22.94
C SER A 15 27.54 13.38 24.40
N LYS A 16 26.43 13.91 24.95
CA LYS A 16 25.95 13.62 26.31
C LYS A 16 24.98 12.43 26.32
N GLY A 17 24.76 11.88 27.52
CA GLY A 17 23.85 10.77 27.78
C GLY A 17 24.51 9.40 27.67
N ASN A 18 23.71 8.34 27.80
CA ASN A 18 24.15 6.95 27.69
C ASN A 18 23.08 6.12 26.95
N ARG A 19 23.28 4.79 26.84
CA ARG A 19 22.35 3.88 26.16
C ARG A 19 20.90 3.91 26.69
N PHE A 20 20.70 4.33 27.94
CA PHE A 20 19.39 4.40 28.61
C PHE A 20 18.73 5.77 28.46
N THR A 21 19.46 6.81 28.07
CA THR A 21 18.88 8.12 27.80
C THR A 21 17.95 8.02 26.59
N GLU A 22 16.71 8.45 26.75
CA GLU A 22 15.74 8.53 25.65
C GLU A 22 16.22 9.50 24.57
N LYS A 23 16.06 9.11 23.30
CA LYS A 23 16.53 9.85 22.14
C LYS A 23 15.56 9.70 20.98
N GLU A 24 15.42 10.74 20.17
CA GLU A 24 14.78 10.65 18.86
C GLU A 24 15.78 10.17 17.84
N ILE A 25 15.34 9.33 16.91
CA ILE A 25 16.20 8.75 15.89
C ILE A 25 15.79 9.33 14.54
N CYS A 26 16.76 9.85 13.78
CA CYS A 26 16.53 10.19 12.39
C CYS A 26 16.24 8.91 11.60
N ILE A 27 15.07 8.85 10.96
CA ILE A 27 14.63 7.65 10.23
C ILE A 27 15.55 7.31 9.04
N VAL A 28 16.26 8.28 8.48
CA VAL A 28 17.20 8.08 7.37
C VAL A 28 18.56 7.61 7.90
N CYS A 29 19.35 8.51 8.51
CA CYS A 29 20.74 8.23 8.89
C CYS A 29 20.91 7.47 10.22
N SER A 30 19.83 7.20 10.94
CA SER A 30 19.85 6.55 12.26
C SER A 30 20.58 7.33 13.38
N ALA A 31 20.96 8.60 13.14
CA ALA A 31 21.52 9.48 14.17
C ALA A 31 20.49 9.73 15.29
N LYS A 32 20.96 9.78 16.53
CA LYS A 32 20.18 9.80 17.77
C LYS A 32 20.38 11.14 18.49
N TYR A 33 19.28 11.83 18.78
CA TYR A 33 19.31 13.14 19.41
C TYR A 33 18.56 13.11 20.75
N CYS A 34 19.18 13.62 21.81
CA CYS A 34 18.50 13.77 23.10
C CYS A 34 17.41 14.86 23.02
N CYS A 35 16.57 14.91 24.05
CA CYS A 35 15.46 15.88 24.15
C CYS A 35 15.88 17.35 23.97
N HIS A 36 17.08 17.73 24.41
CA HIS A 36 17.59 19.10 24.27
C HIS A 36 18.18 19.40 22.89
N CYS A 37 18.52 18.37 22.10
CA CYS A 37 19.19 18.54 20.80
C CYS A 37 18.29 18.26 19.61
N VAL A 38 17.15 17.57 19.81
CA VAL A 38 16.29 17.10 18.73
C VAL A 38 15.74 18.25 17.88
N LEU A 39 15.22 19.31 18.49
CA LEU A 39 14.67 20.46 17.75
C LEU A 39 15.76 21.22 16.99
N ARG A 40 16.98 21.30 17.54
CA ARG A 40 18.12 21.89 16.83
C ARG A 40 18.58 21.03 15.65
N ALA A 41 18.50 19.71 15.78
CA ALA A 41 18.96 18.77 14.75
C ALA A 41 17.93 18.52 13.63
N MET A 42 16.64 18.59 13.94
CA MET A 42 15.54 18.26 13.02
C MET A 42 14.71 19.48 12.61
N GLY A 43 14.95 20.65 13.21
CA GLY A 43 14.22 21.87 12.92
C GLY A 43 12.72 21.73 13.20
N SER A 44 11.90 22.27 12.30
CA SER A 44 10.44 22.19 12.33
C SER A 44 9.85 20.83 11.91
N MET A 45 10.69 19.85 11.57
CA MET A 45 10.29 18.49 11.15
C MET A 45 9.30 18.44 9.96
N PRO A 46 9.55 19.15 8.84
CA PRO A 46 8.62 19.21 7.71
C PRO A 46 8.43 17.88 6.95
N GLN A 47 9.34 16.91 7.16
CA GLN A 47 9.26 15.55 6.62
C GLN A 47 9.30 14.50 7.73
N GLY A 48 8.80 14.85 8.93
CA GLY A 48 8.83 13.97 10.09
C GLY A 48 10.18 13.93 10.80
N ARG A 49 10.53 12.75 11.35
CA ARG A 49 11.78 12.50 12.08
C ARG A 49 13.00 12.42 11.17
N LYS A 50 13.28 13.47 10.41
CA LYS A 50 14.49 13.65 9.61
C LYS A 50 15.33 14.77 10.20
N CYS A 51 16.62 14.53 10.37
CA CYS A 51 17.54 15.62 10.63
C CYS A 51 17.63 16.54 9.41
N VAL A 52 18.02 17.80 9.61
CA VAL A 52 18.04 18.83 8.56
C VAL A 52 18.85 18.41 7.32
N SER A 53 19.92 17.63 7.51
CA SER A 53 20.75 17.10 6.41
C SER A 53 20.13 15.93 5.66
N CYS A 54 19.08 15.30 6.20
CA CYS A 54 18.39 14.17 5.57
C CYS A 54 17.04 14.54 4.97
N ILE A 55 16.64 15.81 5.01
CA ILE A 55 15.42 16.27 4.32
C ILE A 55 15.58 15.98 2.82
N GLY A 56 14.52 15.46 2.19
CA GLY A 56 14.52 15.03 0.78
C GLY A 56 15.09 13.63 0.54
N GLN A 57 15.83 13.05 1.50
CA GLN A 57 16.39 11.71 1.36
C GLN A 57 15.32 10.64 1.62
N ARG A 58 15.37 9.54 0.84
CA ARG A 58 14.49 8.38 1.02
C ARG A 58 14.86 7.63 2.31
N ILE A 59 13.86 6.98 2.90
CA ILE A 59 14.09 6.10 4.04
C ILE A 59 14.62 4.74 3.60
N ASP A 60 15.23 4.03 4.54
CA ASP A 60 15.40 2.59 4.41
C ASP A 60 14.02 1.92 4.46
N GLU A 61 13.75 1.12 3.43
CA GLU A 61 12.50 0.39 3.26
C GLU A 61 12.15 -0.49 4.47
N ALA A 62 13.15 -1.04 5.17
CA ALA A 62 12.98 -1.84 6.38
C ALA A 62 12.35 -1.05 7.56
N LYS A 63 12.46 0.29 7.55
CA LYS A 63 11.92 1.18 8.58
C LYS A 63 10.52 1.69 8.25
N ARG A 64 9.95 1.37 7.08
CA ARG A 64 8.63 1.88 6.64
C ARG A 64 7.49 1.57 7.58
N LYS A 65 7.52 0.37 8.17
CA LYS A 65 6.54 -0.06 9.19
C LYS A 65 6.49 0.87 10.42
N ASP A 66 7.49 1.71 10.61
CA ASP A 66 7.59 2.64 11.73
C ASP A 66 7.19 4.08 11.36
N LEU A 67 6.77 4.33 10.13
CA LEU A 67 6.32 5.66 9.68
C LEU A 67 5.09 6.15 10.45
N GLY A 68 5.19 7.37 10.96
CA GLY A 68 4.16 8.02 11.76
C GLY A 68 3.93 7.38 13.13
N LYS A 69 4.83 6.50 13.59
CA LYS A 69 4.88 6.10 15.01
C LYS A 69 5.68 7.15 15.77
N CYS A 70 4.98 7.95 16.58
CA CYS A 70 5.60 8.96 17.43
C CYS A 70 6.26 8.32 18.66
N SER A 71 7.41 8.86 19.05
CA SER A 71 8.09 8.49 20.30
C SER A 71 7.40 9.14 21.52
N ARG A 72 7.65 8.58 22.71
CA ARG A 72 7.22 9.21 23.96
C ARG A 72 7.93 10.55 24.18
N MET A 73 9.19 10.66 23.77
CA MET A 73 9.95 11.91 23.85
C MET A 73 9.31 13.05 23.08
N LEU A 74 8.90 12.85 21.82
CA LEU A 74 8.25 13.89 21.01
C LEU A 74 6.94 14.36 21.64
N LYS A 75 6.14 13.43 22.17
CA LYS A 75 4.88 13.75 22.86
C LYS A 75 5.07 14.63 24.12
N ARG A 76 6.25 14.59 24.74
CA ARG A 76 6.56 15.45 25.90
C ARG A 76 7.15 16.80 25.51
N LEU A 77 7.77 16.89 24.32
CA LEU A 77 8.47 18.09 23.87
C LEU A 77 7.57 19.04 23.07
N LEU A 78 6.55 18.50 22.41
CA LEU A 78 5.69 19.22 21.49
C LEU A 78 4.23 19.00 21.87
N CYS A 79 3.36 19.95 21.52
CA CYS A 79 1.93 19.77 21.78
C CYS A 79 1.34 18.70 20.85
N GLU A 80 0.18 18.15 21.23
CA GLU A 80 -0.42 17.02 20.50
C GLU A 80 -0.69 17.32 19.02
N ILE A 81 -1.12 18.56 18.71
CA ILE A 81 -1.42 19.00 17.34
C ILE A 81 -0.14 18.99 16.49
N GLU A 82 0.95 19.53 17.02
CA GLU A 82 2.25 19.54 16.32
C GLU A 82 2.75 18.12 16.07
N VAL A 83 2.67 17.23 17.07
CA VAL A 83 3.09 15.83 16.91
C VAL A 83 2.26 15.14 15.82
N LYS A 84 0.94 15.33 15.81
CA LYS A 84 0.05 14.78 14.76
C LYS A 84 0.45 15.29 13.38
N GLN A 85 0.70 16.59 13.25
CA GLN A 85 1.11 17.19 11.98
C GLN A 85 2.47 16.64 11.52
N ILE A 86 3.45 16.53 12.40
CA ILE A 86 4.77 15.98 12.10
C ILE A 86 4.66 14.52 11.63
N MET A 87 3.86 13.69 12.32
CA MET A 87 3.66 12.28 11.94
C MET A 87 2.88 12.15 10.62
N LYS A 88 1.94 13.06 10.33
CA LYS A 88 1.25 13.14 9.04
C LYS A 88 2.24 13.49 7.93
N SER A 89 3.07 14.52 8.12
CA SER A 89 4.12 14.91 7.18
C SER A 89 5.16 13.80 6.97
N GLU A 90 5.51 13.05 8.02
CA GLU A 90 6.40 11.89 7.91
C GLU A 90 5.84 10.84 6.94
N ARG A 91 4.54 10.53 7.01
CA ARG A 91 3.92 9.52 6.15
C ARG A 91 3.72 10.01 4.72
N LEU A 92 3.33 11.28 4.55
CA LEU A 92 2.84 11.79 3.27
C LEU A 92 3.91 12.45 2.40
N CYS A 93 5.06 12.84 2.97
CA CYS A 93 6.10 13.51 2.20
C CYS A 93 6.60 12.64 1.03
N GLN A 94 6.85 13.29 -0.11
CA GLN A 94 7.26 12.63 -1.36
C GLN A 94 8.44 11.67 -1.18
N ALA A 95 9.44 12.05 -0.38
CA ALA A 95 10.62 11.22 -0.13
C ALA A 95 10.32 9.91 0.61
N ASN A 96 9.19 9.82 1.35
CA ASN A 96 8.79 8.62 2.08
C ASN A 96 7.70 7.81 1.36
N GLN A 97 7.13 8.35 0.26
CA GLN A 97 6.21 7.61 -0.58
C GLN A 97 6.91 6.35 -1.14
N LEU A 98 6.14 5.27 -1.27
CA LEU A 98 6.62 4.00 -1.80
C LEU A 98 7.12 4.19 -3.24
N ASN A 99 8.30 3.67 -3.56
CA ASN A 99 8.81 3.72 -4.93
C ASN A 99 8.06 2.66 -5.78
N PRO A 100 7.33 3.04 -6.84
CA PRO A 100 6.62 2.10 -7.70
C PRO A 100 7.53 0.99 -8.27
N GLU A 101 8.77 1.32 -8.62
CA GLU A 101 9.75 0.40 -9.23
C GLU A 101 10.18 -0.74 -8.29
N LEU A 102 9.93 -0.58 -6.98
CA LEU A 102 10.23 -1.60 -5.96
C LEU A 102 9.02 -2.50 -5.65
N VAL A 103 7.88 -2.28 -6.32
CA VAL A 103 6.66 -3.07 -6.18
C VAL A 103 6.39 -3.77 -7.49
N TYR A 104 6.41 -5.10 -7.47
CA TYR A 104 6.12 -5.92 -8.63
C TYR A 104 4.75 -6.58 -8.46
N VAL A 105 3.91 -6.47 -9.47
CA VAL A 105 2.62 -7.15 -9.54
C VAL A 105 2.58 -7.95 -10.83
N ASN A 106 2.36 -9.27 -10.72
CA ASN A 106 2.35 -10.18 -11.86
C ASN A 106 3.65 -10.06 -12.69
N CYS A 107 4.79 -10.13 -12.00
CA CYS A 107 6.15 -10.04 -12.55
C CYS A 107 6.54 -8.69 -13.21
N GLN A 108 5.68 -7.67 -13.16
CA GLN A 108 5.96 -6.34 -13.71
C GLN A 108 6.08 -5.29 -12.60
N ALA A 109 7.11 -4.44 -12.68
CA ALA A 109 7.25 -3.29 -11.79
C ALA A 109 6.13 -2.28 -12.05
N LEU A 110 5.56 -1.71 -10.99
CA LEU A 110 4.48 -0.74 -11.13
C LEU A 110 5.00 0.60 -11.64
N SER A 111 4.18 1.27 -12.44
CA SER A 111 4.29 2.71 -12.71
C SER A 111 3.71 3.55 -11.57
N GLN A 112 4.00 4.84 -11.56
CA GLN A 112 3.42 5.78 -10.60
C GLN A 112 1.87 5.80 -10.67
N GLN A 113 1.32 5.69 -11.88
CA GLN A 113 -0.12 5.67 -12.12
C GLN A 113 -0.76 4.40 -11.55
N GLU A 114 -0.16 3.24 -11.76
CA GLU A 114 -0.66 1.96 -11.25
C GLU A 114 -0.57 1.88 -9.73
N LEU A 115 0.54 2.37 -9.15
CA LEU A 115 0.66 2.45 -7.69
C LEU A 115 -0.43 3.36 -7.10
N PHE A 116 -0.70 4.50 -7.73
CA PHE A 116 -1.78 5.39 -7.32
C PHE A 116 -3.14 4.68 -7.39
N LEU A 117 -3.48 4.05 -8.52
CA LEU A 117 -4.72 3.29 -8.68
C LEU A 117 -4.88 2.20 -7.62
N LEU A 118 -3.79 1.49 -7.30
CA LEU A 118 -3.79 0.44 -6.29
C LEU A 118 -4.00 0.99 -4.87
N GLN A 119 -3.51 2.19 -4.57
CA GLN A 119 -3.65 2.83 -3.25
C GLN A 119 -4.99 3.54 -3.05
N THR A 120 -5.62 4.02 -4.12
CA THR A 120 -6.86 4.82 -4.06
C THR A 120 -8.11 4.05 -4.45
N CYS A 121 -8.00 2.77 -4.83
CA CYS A 121 -9.18 1.97 -5.14
C CYS A 121 -10.08 1.77 -3.90
N PRO A 122 -11.38 1.44 -4.06
CA PRO A 122 -12.31 1.31 -2.94
C PRO A 122 -11.87 0.32 -1.84
N ASN A 123 -11.13 -0.74 -2.22
CA ASN A 123 -10.62 -1.74 -1.30
C ASN A 123 -9.14 -2.05 -1.61
N PRO A 124 -8.20 -1.20 -1.14
CA PRO A 124 -6.79 -1.31 -1.48
C PRO A 124 -6.07 -2.42 -0.68
N PRO A 125 -4.91 -2.91 -1.17
CA PRO A 125 -4.11 -3.87 -0.43
C PRO A 125 -3.62 -3.25 0.90
N ARG A 126 -3.80 -4.01 1.98
CA ARG A 126 -3.34 -3.60 3.31
C ARG A 126 -1.83 -3.71 3.38
N GLU A 127 -1.20 -2.71 4.00
CA GLU A 127 0.24 -2.70 4.26
C GLU A 127 1.10 -2.94 3.01
N LEU A 128 0.69 -2.36 1.88
CA LEU A 128 1.48 -2.41 0.65
C LEU A 128 2.89 -1.89 0.91
N THR A 129 3.88 -2.75 0.66
CA THR A 129 5.29 -2.51 0.86
C THR A 129 6.05 -2.91 -0.40
N HIS A 130 7.34 -2.63 -0.46
CA HIS A 130 8.18 -3.15 -1.53
C HIS A 130 8.14 -4.68 -1.56
N GLY A 131 8.29 -5.27 -2.74
CA GLY A 131 8.30 -6.71 -2.92
C GLY A 131 7.53 -7.16 -4.15
N ARG A 132 7.30 -8.47 -4.22
CA ARG A 132 6.63 -9.11 -5.35
C ARG A 132 5.30 -9.71 -4.94
N TYR A 133 4.29 -9.41 -5.74
CA TYR A 133 2.90 -9.73 -5.51
C TYR A 133 2.29 -10.30 -6.78
N TRP A 134 1.17 -10.98 -6.61
CA TRP A 134 0.30 -11.39 -7.69
C TRP A 134 -1.11 -10.87 -7.44
N TYR A 135 -1.80 -10.59 -8.54
CA TYR A 135 -3.14 -10.04 -8.55
C TYR A 135 -3.96 -10.68 -9.66
N ASP A 136 -5.10 -11.24 -9.28
CA ASP A 136 -6.11 -11.71 -10.21
C ASP A 136 -7.18 -10.63 -10.40
N LYS A 137 -7.18 -10.00 -11.58
CA LYS A 137 -8.10 -8.92 -11.92
C LYS A 137 -9.57 -9.35 -12.02
N PHE A 138 -9.85 -10.63 -12.27
CA PHE A 138 -11.23 -11.11 -12.44
C PHE A 138 -11.90 -11.36 -11.10
N SER A 139 -11.19 -12.00 -10.17
CA SER A 139 -11.72 -12.34 -8.84
C SER A 139 -11.40 -11.29 -7.76
N GLY A 140 -10.40 -10.44 -7.99
CA GLY A 140 -9.87 -9.51 -6.99
C GLY A 140 -8.88 -10.15 -6.02
N PHE A 141 -8.49 -11.43 -6.20
CA PHE A 141 -7.55 -12.07 -5.30
C PHE A 141 -6.16 -11.43 -5.36
N TRP A 142 -5.58 -11.24 -4.18
CA TRP A 142 -4.29 -10.61 -3.97
C TRP A 142 -3.42 -11.44 -3.03
N GLY A 143 -2.15 -11.59 -3.38
CA GLY A 143 -1.18 -12.32 -2.58
C GLY A 143 0.26 -11.90 -2.86
N LYS A 144 1.18 -12.35 -1.98
CA LYS A 144 2.62 -12.30 -2.29
C LYS A 144 2.95 -13.41 -3.29
N GLU A 145 3.90 -13.16 -4.18
CA GLU A 145 4.39 -14.17 -5.12
C GLU A 145 4.83 -15.45 -4.39
N GLY A 146 4.39 -16.60 -4.89
CA GLY A 146 4.63 -17.92 -4.31
C GLY A 146 3.84 -18.22 -3.04
N LYS A 147 2.80 -17.43 -2.71
CA LYS A 147 1.93 -17.64 -1.55
C LYS A 147 0.46 -17.69 -1.96
N LYS A 148 -0.34 -18.41 -1.17
CA LYS A 148 -1.81 -18.41 -1.24
C LYS A 148 -2.38 -16.98 -1.13
N PRO A 149 -3.61 -16.73 -1.60
CA PRO A 149 -4.25 -15.43 -1.46
C PRO A 149 -4.30 -15.00 0.01
N CYS A 150 -4.03 -13.71 0.27
CA CYS A 150 -4.06 -13.12 1.61
C CYS A 150 -5.06 -11.96 1.72
N GLN A 151 -5.54 -11.44 0.60
CA GLN A 151 -6.60 -10.42 0.57
C GLN A 151 -7.44 -10.56 -0.70
N ILE A 152 -8.67 -10.04 -0.66
CA ILE A 152 -9.44 -9.68 -1.86
C ILE A 152 -9.42 -8.15 -1.91
N ILE A 153 -8.92 -7.58 -3.00
CA ILE A 153 -8.91 -6.14 -3.27
C ILE A 153 -9.96 -5.79 -4.33
N SER A 154 -10.12 -4.51 -4.67
CA SER A 154 -11.00 -4.10 -5.76
C SER A 154 -10.65 -4.86 -7.06
N PRO A 155 -11.62 -5.52 -7.73
CA PRO A 155 -11.39 -6.21 -8.99
C PRO A 155 -11.22 -5.22 -10.15
N SER A 156 -10.90 -5.73 -11.34
CA SER A 156 -10.82 -4.97 -12.59
C SER A 156 -9.82 -3.81 -12.61
N LEU A 157 -8.89 -3.75 -11.66
CA LEU A 157 -7.77 -2.81 -11.69
C LEU A 157 -6.79 -3.13 -12.84
N ALA A 158 -6.44 -2.12 -13.62
CA ALA A 158 -5.40 -2.20 -14.65
C ALA A 158 -4.03 -1.96 -14.00
N VAL A 159 -3.51 -2.97 -13.29
CA VAL A 159 -2.23 -2.90 -12.58
C VAL A 159 -1.39 -4.15 -12.82
N GLY A 160 -0.10 -3.96 -13.09
CA GLY A 160 0.86 -5.04 -13.27
C GLY A 160 0.72 -5.78 -14.60
N GLY A 161 1.40 -6.92 -14.69
CA GLY A 161 1.44 -7.76 -15.89
C GLY A 161 0.34 -8.83 -15.95
N HIS A 162 0.54 -9.79 -16.85
CA HIS A 162 -0.31 -10.97 -16.95
C HIS A 162 -0.12 -11.91 -15.76
N LEU A 163 -1.23 -12.41 -15.20
CA LEU A 163 -1.20 -13.35 -14.09
C LEU A 163 -0.47 -14.64 -14.49
N GLN A 164 0.59 -14.98 -13.76
CA GLN A 164 1.38 -16.18 -14.04
C GLN A 164 0.70 -17.43 -13.48
N THR A 165 0.85 -18.55 -14.18
CA THR A 165 0.30 -19.84 -13.75
C THR A 165 0.86 -20.28 -12.39
N ASN A 166 2.15 -20.08 -12.16
CA ASN A 166 2.81 -20.42 -10.90
C ASN A 166 2.76 -19.30 -9.83
N ALA A 167 1.95 -18.24 -10.02
CA ALA A 167 1.97 -17.04 -9.18
C ALA A 167 1.79 -17.32 -7.67
N SER A 168 0.97 -18.30 -7.31
CA SER A 168 0.74 -18.74 -5.92
C SER A 168 1.57 -19.94 -5.49
N ASN A 169 2.43 -20.47 -6.36
CA ASN A 169 3.14 -21.73 -6.18
C ASN A 169 2.18 -22.88 -5.83
N GLY A 170 1.13 -23.03 -6.64
CA GLY A 170 0.19 -24.14 -6.59
C GLY A 170 0.85 -25.47 -6.93
N ASN A 171 0.14 -26.57 -6.60
CA ASN A 171 0.58 -27.93 -6.92
C ASN A 171 -0.62 -28.90 -6.93
N THR A 172 -1.72 -28.45 -7.52
CA THR A 172 -2.99 -29.18 -7.54
C THR A 172 -3.44 -29.54 -8.94
N ASN A 173 -2.75 -29.09 -9.99
CA ASN A 173 -3.17 -29.20 -11.39
C ASN A 173 -4.57 -28.60 -11.65
N VAL A 174 -5.04 -27.72 -10.76
CA VAL A 174 -6.32 -27.03 -10.88
C VAL A 174 -6.01 -25.56 -11.11
N LEU A 175 -6.50 -25.01 -12.21
CA LEU A 175 -6.32 -23.61 -12.56
C LEU A 175 -7.57 -22.81 -12.19
N VAL A 176 -7.36 -21.65 -11.57
CA VAL A 176 -8.37 -20.61 -11.40
C VAL A 176 -7.87 -19.35 -12.09
N ASN A 177 -8.59 -18.88 -13.10
CA ASN A 177 -8.22 -17.70 -13.91
C ASN A 177 -6.76 -17.78 -14.41
N ASN A 178 -6.36 -18.94 -14.94
CA ASN A 178 -5.02 -19.29 -15.42
C ASN A 178 -3.92 -19.43 -14.35
N ARG A 179 -4.23 -19.29 -13.07
CA ARG A 179 -3.30 -19.53 -11.95
C ARG A 179 -3.54 -20.89 -11.31
N GLU A 180 -2.47 -21.66 -11.13
CA GLU A 180 -2.54 -22.91 -10.40
C GLU A 180 -2.72 -22.66 -8.91
N ILE A 181 -3.81 -23.18 -8.35
CA ILE A 181 -4.18 -22.92 -6.97
C ILE A 181 -3.40 -23.80 -5.99
N THR A 182 -3.34 -23.35 -4.73
CA THR A 182 -2.74 -24.14 -3.65
C THR A 182 -3.69 -25.23 -3.14
N LYS A 183 -3.16 -26.25 -2.47
CA LYS A 183 -3.98 -27.29 -1.80
C LYS A 183 -5.02 -26.72 -0.84
N VAL A 184 -4.71 -25.61 -0.19
CA VAL A 184 -5.62 -24.91 0.72
C VAL A 184 -6.81 -24.35 -0.05
N GLU A 185 -6.58 -23.72 -1.20
CA GLU A 185 -7.64 -23.23 -2.09
C GLU A 185 -8.46 -24.37 -2.68
N LEU A 186 -7.83 -25.47 -3.10
CA LEU A 186 -8.55 -26.66 -3.59
C LEU A 186 -9.49 -27.22 -2.52
N LEU A 187 -9.02 -27.37 -1.28
CA LEU A 187 -9.88 -27.80 -0.17
C LEU A 187 -11.08 -26.85 0.00
N MET A 188 -10.89 -25.54 -0.18
CA MET A 188 -12.00 -24.58 -0.12
C MET A 188 -13.04 -24.81 -1.21
N LEU A 189 -12.61 -25.06 -2.45
CA LEU A 189 -13.49 -25.34 -3.57
C LEU A 189 -14.29 -26.63 -3.33
N LEU A 190 -13.63 -27.69 -2.87
CA LEU A 190 -14.28 -28.96 -2.54
C LEU A 190 -15.34 -28.78 -1.42
N LEU A 191 -15.03 -28.00 -0.38
CA LEU A 191 -15.97 -27.69 0.70
C LEU A 191 -17.16 -26.81 0.24
N ALA A 192 -16.95 -25.99 -0.78
CA ALA A 192 -18.04 -25.24 -1.43
C ALA A 192 -18.97 -26.14 -2.26
N GLY A 193 -18.54 -27.37 -2.56
CA GLY A 193 -19.23 -28.32 -3.43
C GLY A 193 -18.85 -28.20 -4.89
N VAL A 194 -17.75 -27.50 -5.20
CA VAL A 194 -17.18 -27.46 -6.55
C VAL A 194 -16.48 -28.79 -6.81
N LYS A 195 -16.85 -29.46 -7.90
CA LYS A 195 -16.19 -30.70 -8.31
C LYS A 195 -14.89 -30.34 -9.03
N CYS A 196 -13.77 -30.80 -8.49
CA CYS A 196 -12.46 -30.64 -9.08
C CYS A 196 -11.87 -32.04 -9.27
N GLU A 197 -11.92 -32.56 -10.50
CA GLU A 197 -11.42 -33.89 -10.85
C GLU A 197 -10.29 -33.73 -11.89
N GLY A 198 -9.08 -34.20 -11.55
CA GLY A 198 -7.92 -34.13 -12.44
C GLY A 198 -7.48 -32.70 -12.81
N GLU A 199 -7.08 -32.52 -14.07
CA GLU A 199 -6.75 -31.22 -14.66
C GLU A 199 -8.05 -30.43 -14.90
N THR A 200 -8.40 -29.56 -13.95
CA THR A 200 -9.64 -28.76 -14.00
C THR A 200 -9.29 -27.27 -14.15
N HIS A 201 -9.94 -26.59 -15.08
CA HIS A 201 -9.81 -25.15 -15.28
C HIS A 201 -11.11 -24.43 -14.95
N LEU A 202 -11.01 -23.43 -14.08
CA LEU A 202 -12.13 -22.66 -13.56
C LEU A 202 -11.95 -21.17 -13.84
N TRP A 203 -13.00 -20.52 -14.30
CA TRP A 203 -13.10 -19.08 -14.40
C TRP A 203 -13.92 -18.56 -13.23
N VAL A 204 -13.36 -17.66 -12.42
CA VAL A 204 -14.00 -17.13 -11.20
C VAL A 204 -14.09 -15.62 -11.28
N ASN A 205 -15.31 -15.09 -11.14
CA ASN A 205 -15.60 -13.66 -11.15
C ASN A 205 -15.54 -13.06 -9.75
N ALA A 206 -15.48 -11.73 -9.67
CA ALA A 206 -15.41 -10.97 -8.41
C ALA A 206 -16.64 -11.17 -7.50
N ASP A 207 -17.81 -11.43 -8.08
CA ASP A 207 -19.01 -11.74 -7.32
C ASP A 207 -18.97 -13.16 -6.73
N GLY A 208 -18.07 -14.03 -7.21
CA GLY A 208 -17.94 -15.43 -6.81
C GLY A 208 -18.64 -16.42 -7.70
N SER A 209 -19.32 -15.98 -8.76
CA SER A 209 -19.78 -16.87 -9.82
C SER A 209 -18.60 -17.52 -10.52
N TYR A 210 -18.79 -18.76 -10.97
CA TYR A 210 -17.73 -19.50 -11.66
C TYR A 210 -18.23 -20.34 -12.82
N GLN A 211 -17.31 -20.67 -13.72
CA GLN A 211 -17.54 -21.51 -14.90
C GLN A 211 -16.41 -22.54 -15.02
N GLU A 212 -16.75 -23.75 -15.45
CA GLU A 212 -15.78 -24.78 -15.83
C GLU A 212 -15.48 -24.67 -17.33
N GLU A 213 -14.23 -24.91 -17.72
CA GLU A 213 -13.83 -24.91 -19.12
C GLU A 213 -14.71 -25.88 -19.95
N GLY A 214 -15.30 -25.37 -21.04
CA GLY A 214 -16.21 -26.14 -21.91
C GLY A 214 -17.69 -26.10 -21.52
N SER A 215 -18.06 -25.53 -20.37
CA SER A 215 -19.46 -25.32 -19.97
C SER A 215 -19.88 -23.86 -20.17
N SER A 216 -20.93 -23.62 -20.97
CA SER A 216 -21.52 -22.28 -21.13
C SER A 216 -22.39 -21.85 -19.94
N ALA A 217 -22.72 -22.77 -19.03
CA ALA A 217 -23.54 -22.49 -17.85
C ALA A 217 -22.70 -21.84 -16.75
N ILE A 218 -23.05 -20.61 -16.39
CA ILE A 218 -22.57 -19.95 -15.17
C ILE A 218 -23.11 -20.72 -13.97
N LYS A 219 -22.24 -21.35 -13.20
CA LYS A 219 -22.64 -22.03 -11.96
C LYS A 219 -22.79 -21.01 -10.84
N GLU A 220 -23.63 -21.35 -9.87
CA GLU A 220 -23.89 -20.50 -8.70
C GLU A 220 -22.61 -20.13 -7.94
N ASN A 221 -22.74 -19.09 -7.12
CA ASN A 221 -21.63 -18.46 -6.43
C ASN A 221 -20.95 -19.38 -5.39
N ILE A 222 -19.62 -19.51 -5.49
CA ILE A 222 -18.76 -20.29 -4.57
C ILE A 222 -18.92 -19.82 -3.12
N TRP A 223 -19.25 -18.53 -2.91
CA TRP A 223 -19.27 -17.84 -1.62
C TRP A 223 -20.67 -17.71 -0.98
N ILE A 224 -21.77 -18.04 -1.67
CA ILE A 224 -23.15 -17.77 -1.19
C ILE A 224 -23.52 -18.61 0.04
N LYS A 225 -22.92 -19.79 0.24
CA LYS A 225 -23.13 -20.54 1.48
C LYS A 225 -22.44 -19.80 2.62
N THR A 226 -23.20 -19.10 3.47
CA THR A 226 -22.74 -18.24 4.57
C THR A 226 -21.73 -18.91 5.50
N ARG A 227 -21.78 -20.25 5.63
CA ARG A 227 -20.81 -21.06 6.38
C ARG A 227 -19.49 -21.22 5.62
N VAL A 228 -19.56 -21.51 4.32
CA VAL A 228 -18.39 -21.66 3.44
C VAL A 228 -17.68 -20.32 3.28
N GLY A 229 -18.37 -19.22 2.99
CA GLY A 229 -17.74 -17.89 2.88
C GLY A 229 -17.01 -17.44 4.16
N LYS A 230 -17.54 -17.76 5.35
CA LYS A 230 -16.85 -17.51 6.64
C LYS A 230 -15.62 -18.41 6.79
N LEU A 231 -15.72 -19.67 6.40
CA LEU A 231 -14.62 -20.63 6.46
C LEU A 231 -13.49 -20.26 5.48
N VAL A 232 -13.83 -19.86 4.25
CA VAL A 232 -12.90 -19.34 3.24
C VAL A 232 -12.14 -18.16 3.80
N ARG A 233 -12.87 -17.20 4.38
CA ARG A 233 -12.28 -16.00 4.97
C ARG A 233 -11.31 -16.35 6.09
N ALA A 234 -11.66 -17.32 6.94
CA ALA A 234 -10.77 -17.81 8.01
C ALA A 234 -9.54 -18.55 7.45
N ILE A 235 -9.72 -19.48 6.52
CA ILE A 235 -8.68 -20.36 5.96
C ILE A 235 -7.69 -19.59 5.08
N LEU A 236 -8.20 -18.67 4.26
CA LEU A 236 -7.37 -17.76 3.48
C LEU A 236 -6.86 -16.57 4.31
N SER A 237 -7.34 -16.41 5.55
CA SER A 237 -7.01 -15.30 6.44
C SER A 237 -7.37 -13.93 5.82
N LEU A 238 -8.43 -13.92 5.01
CA LEU A 238 -8.91 -12.72 4.33
C LEU A 238 -9.60 -11.80 5.34
N PRO A 239 -9.42 -10.47 5.25
CA PRO A 239 -10.16 -9.56 6.08
C PRO A 239 -11.67 -9.59 5.79
N SER A 240 -12.48 -9.28 6.82
CA SER A 240 -13.89 -9.00 6.62
C SER A 240 -14.09 -7.68 5.88
N ALA A 241 -14.30 -7.71 4.57
CA ALA A 241 -14.88 -6.57 3.86
C ALA A 241 -16.41 -6.56 4.09
N PRO A 242 -17.05 -5.38 4.21
CA PRO A 242 -18.50 -5.28 4.08
C PRO A 242 -18.82 -5.64 2.63
N LEU A 243 -19.51 -6.75 2.43
CA LEU A 243 -20.10 -7.07 1.14
C LEU A 243 -21.37 -6.21 1.00
N GLU A 244 -21.21 -4.90 0.83
CA GLU A 244 -22.35 -4.09 0.42
C GLU A 244 -22.61 -4.39 -1.05
N ARG A 245 -23.75 -5.07 -1.27
CA ARG A 245 -24.38 -5.19 -2.57
C ARG A 245 -24.41 -3.80 -3.19
N VAL A 246 -23.71 -3.61 -4.29
CA VAL A 246 -23.94 -2.48 -5.19
C VAL A 246 -25.31 -2.70 -5.84
N THR A 247 -26.37 -2.43 -5.10
CA THR A 247 -27.67 -2.08 -5.66
C THR A 247 -27.66 -0.57 -5.77
N GLY A 248 -27.59 -0.07 -7.01
CA GLY A 248 -27.51 1.35 -7.32
C GLY A 248 -28.59 2.14 -6.59
N LYS A 249 -28.15 3.05 -5.72
CA LYS A 249 -28.88 4.25 -5.35
C LYS A 249 -27.86 5.38 -5.28
N ASN A 250 -28.10 6.39 -6.12
CA ASN A 250 -27.39 7.66 -6.10
C ASN A 250 -27.37 8.21 -4.67
N VAL A 251 -26.17 8.38 -4.11
CA VAL A 251 -25.94 9.23 -2.96
C VAL A 251 -24.88 10.23 -3.40
N GLY A 252 -25.29 11.49 -3.50
CA GLY A 252 -24.40 12.59 -3.87
C GLY A 252 -23.24 12.67 -2.90
N MET A 253 -22.03 12.61 -3.43
CA MET A 253 -20.82 12.98 -2.68
C MET A 253 -20.66 14.49 -2.82
N GLU A 254 -21.02 15.21 -1.77
CA GLU A 254 -20.57 16.58 -1.53
C GLU A 254 -19.03 16.56 -1.45
N LEU A 255 -18.40 17.14 -2.46
CA LEU A 255 -16.96 17.39 -2.49
C LEU A 255 -16.65 18.56 -1.54
N GLU A 256 -15.98 18.30 -0.43
CA GLU A 256 -15.25 19.34 0.28
C GLU A 256 -13.97 19.69 -0.52
N HIS A 257 -14.03 20.83 -1.20
CA HIS A 257 -12.90 21.41 -1.93
C HIS A 257 -11.82 21.92 -0.95
N GLY A 258 -10.81 21.09 -0.70
CA GLY A 258 -9.54 21.50 -0.10
C GLY A 258 -8.60 22.10 -1.14
N LEU A 259 -8.50 23.42 -1.13
CA LEU A 259 -7.68 24.29 -2.00
C LEU A 259 -6.25 23.77 -2.26
N TYR A 260 -5.94 23.49 -3.53
CA TYR A 260 -4.61 23.63 -4.10
C TYR A 260 -4.68 24.68 -5.23
N SER A 261 -4.36 25.93 -4.89
CA SER A 261 -4.06 26.97 -5.87
C SER A 261 -2.55 27.02 -6.09
N PRO A 262 -2.03 26.77 -7.30
CA PRO A 262 -0.65 27.12 -7.63
C PRO A 262 -0.59 28.62 -7.89
N LEU A 263 0.01 29.35 -6.95
CA LEU A 263 0.50 30.72 -7.15
C LEU A 263 1.57 30.71 -8.25
N LEU A 264 1.25 31.28 -9.41
CA LEU A 264 2.23 31.78 -10.37
C LEU A 264 2.21 33.32 -10.31
N VAL A 265 3.12 33.86 -9.51
CA VAL A 265 3.70 35.20 -9.71
C VAL A 265 4.74 35.01 -10.82
N GLY A 266 4.81 35.75 -11.93
CA GLY A 266 4.32 37.07 -12.30
C GLY A 266 5.51 37.83 -12.90
N SER A 267 5.40 38.31 -14.15
CA SER A 267 6.21 39.34 -14.86
C SER A 267 5.75 39.29 -16.32
N GLY A 268 4.96 40.22 -16.87
CA GLY A 268 5.17 41.66 -16.93
C GLY A 268 5.91 41.99 -18.23
N PHE A 269 5.20 42.47 -19.26
CA PHE A 269 5.54 43.68 -20.02
C PHE A 269 4.46 43.99 -21.08
N SER A 270 4.20 45.29 -21.17
CA SER A 270 3.26 46.04 -21.98
C SER A 270 3.53 45.99 -23.49
N GLY A 271 2.47 46.17 -24.28
CA GLY A 271 2.57 46.55 -25.70
C GLY A 271 1.19 46.70 -26.34
N THR A 272 0.64 47.91 -26.27
CA THR A 272 -0.49 48.40 -27.07
C THR A 272 -0.08 48.60 -28.53
N GLU A 273 -0.88 48.16 -29.51
CA GLU A 273 -1.54 48.96 -30.57
C GLU A 273 -2.14 48.07 -31.71
N PRO A 274 -2.92 48.58 -32.69
CA PRO A 274 -4.26 48.07 -32.96
C PRO A 274 -4.44 47.37 -34.32
N ASP A 275 -5.44 46.50 -34.43
CA ASP A 275 -5.92 46.00 -35.73
C ASP A 275 -6.87 47.02 -36.39
N GLN A 276 -6.50 47.49 -37.57
CA GLN A 276 -7.44 47.98 -38.59
C GLN A 276 -7.76 46.84 -39.56
N PRO A 277 -9.00 46.76 -40.09
CA PRO A 277 -9.42 45.66 -40.96
C PRO A 277 -9.28 46.01 -42.45
N ALA A 278 -8.75 45.06 -43.22
CA ALA A 278 -9.06 44.67 -44.62
C ALA A 278 -7.83 44.05 -45.28
#